data_AF-A0A6P1AJ39-F1
#
_entry.id   AF-A0A6P1AJ39-F1
#
_cell.length_a   1.000
_cell.length_b   1.000
_cell.length_c   1.000
_cell.angle_alpha   90.00
_cell.angle_beta   90.00
_cell.angle_gamma   90.00
#
_symmetry.space_group_name_H-M   'P 1'
#
loop_
_entity.id
_entity.type
_entity.pdbx_description
1 polymer ?
#
loop_
_entity_poly.entity_id
_entity_poly.type
_entity_poly.pdbx_seq_one_letter_code
_entity_poly.pdbx_strand_id
1 'polypeptide(L)'
;MKENPYLIFSLNNSLYGVEALSVEEVFFLPELTPVLDADRYLVGVVNLRGKIIPVIDLLLRLGYRTRNYQLTDSVVVLNWQNQRFGIVAHQVREVQNIAEEEISRRQEFSVRLASPTNLEEEENRLSSSLAEVNTDSSSSFLSGIARLETEIVLLLNLENLLHLEPIQSNLVSELDSQTLAEKELLAERLFAPHATPEEKAIFRQRANHLRQVSESENLTGALPLAVINLNGELLGINLHLIREFTEIERVTPIPCTPERIVGNMNLRGEIVTLIDLRSALNLSLSNARSYSKAMIVEVEDLVAGITIENVRDVTFISPEKVTAVPAALHSTNDEYFQGTAKYCEQIVTILNLPKIFQEGGLIVDEEV
;
A
#
# COMPACT_ATOMS: atom_id res chain seq x y z
N MET A 1 -2.94 -0.39 -27.63
CA MET A 1 -2.74 0.98 -27.10
C MET A 1 -1.62 0.93 -26.08
N LYS A 2 -1.00 2.05 -25.73
CA LYS A 2 0.07 2.04 -24.73
C LYS A 2 -0.58 2.19 -23.35
N GLU A 3 -0.71 1.07 -22.66
CA GLU A 3 -1.11 1.03 -21.25
C GLU A 3 0.14 1.11 -20.40
N ASN A 4 0.08 1.92 -19.33
CA ASN A 4 1.16 1.97 -18.35
C ASN A 4 0.61 1.48 -17.00
N PRO A 5 1.38 0.66 -16.26
CA PRO A 5 0.97 0.22 -14.93
C PRO A 5 1.10 1.35 -13.90
N TYR A 6 0.09 1.50 -13.06
CA TYR A 6 0.06 2.45 -11.95
C TYR A 6 -0.17 1.72 -10.63
N LEU A 7 0.64 2.00 -9.62
CA LEU A 7 0.38 1.59 -8.25
C LEU A 7 -0.67 2.51 -7.64
N ILE A 8 -1.81 1.93 -7.28
CA ILE A 8 -2.96 2.61 -6.68
C ILE A 8 -2.91 2.48 -5.16
N PHE A 9 -3.08 3.60 -4.48
CA PHE A 9 -3.11 3.66 -3.02
C PHE A 9 -4.10 4.71 -2.52
N SER A 10 -4.54 4.58 -1.27
CA SER A 10 -5.44 5.53 -0.64
C SER A 10 -4.69 6.55 0.22
N LEU A 11 -5.16 7.78 0.15
CA LEU A 11 -4.89 8.85 1.12
C LEU A 11 -6.24 9.41 1.55
N ASN A 12 -6.52 9.33 2.85
CA ASN A 12 -7.86 9.50 3.42
C ASN A 12 -8.92 8.71 2.63
N ASN A 13 -9.88 9.42 2.00
CA ASN A 13 -11.01 8.83 1.27
C ASN A 13 -10.82 8.95 -0.25
N SER A 14 -9.61 9.24 -0.71
CA SER A 14 -9.31 9.44 -2.13
C SER A 14 -8.23 8.47 -2.61
N LEU A 15 -8.32 8.08 -3.88
CA LEU A 15 -7.36 7.20 -4.52
C LEU A 15 -6.36 8.00 -5.34
N TYR A 16 -5.11 7.61 -5.20
CA TYR A 16 -3.98 8.18 -5.91
C TYR A 16 -3.24 7.09 -6.64
N GLY A 17 -2.64 7.45 -7.77
CA GLY A 17 -1.83 6.55 -8.59
C GLY A 17 -0.46 7.14 -8.82
N VAL A 18 0.58 6.30 -8.75
CA VAL A 18 1.93 6.62 -9.22
C VAL A 18 2.34 5.58 -10.26
N GLU A 19 3.15 5.97 -11.24
CA GLU A 19 3.61 5.02 -12.25
C GLU A 19 4.37 3.87 -11.58
N ALA A 20 3.94 2.63 -11.77
CA ALA A 20 4.49 1.48 -11.08
C ALA A 20 5.98 1.27 -11.40
N LEU A 21 6.43 1.66 -12.60
CA LEU A 21 7.84 1.61 -13.02
C LEU A 21 8.74 2.55 -12.21
N SER A 22 8.17 3.57 -11.57
CA SER A 22 8.91 4.48 -10.69
C SER A 22 9.02 3.97 -9.25
N VAL A 23 8.26 2.94 -8.88
CA VAL A 23 8.24 2.37 -7.53
C VAL A 23 9.42 1.41 -7.37
N GLU A 24 10.30 1.70 -6.42
CA GLU A 24 11.42 0.81 -6.06
C GLU A 24 11.05 -0.16 -4.93
N GLU A 25 10.27 0.29 -3.95
CA GLU A 25 9.93 -0.52 -2.78
C GLU A 25 8.64 -0.03 -2.12
N VAL A 26 7.90 -0.94 -1.47
CA VAL A 26 6.76 -0.61 -0.62
C VAL A 26 6.93 -1.40 0.66
N PHE A 27 6.85 -0.73 1.80
CA PHE A 27 6.91 -1.40 3.10
C PHE A 27 6.05 -0.66 4.11
N PHE A 28 5.63 -1.35 5.17
CA PHE A 28 4.92 -0.69 6.26
C PHE A 28 5.75 0.41 6.90
N LEU A 29 5.10 1.54 7.20
CA LEU A 29 5.69 2.72 7.79
C LEU A 29 6.57 2.33 8.99
N PRO A 30 7.88 2.64 8.95
CA PRO A 30 8.81 2.43 10.06
C PRO A 30 8.94 3.69 10.92
N GLU A 31 9.71 3.61 12.01
CA GLU A 31 10.13 4.81 12.73
C GLU A 31 11.00 5.68 11.80
N LEU A 32 10.59 6.92 11.61
CA LEU A 32 11.33 7.91 10.84
C LEU A 32 12.22 8.75 11.76
N THR A 33 13.43 9.05 11.30
CA THR A 33 14.30 10.01 11.99
C THR A 33 13.90 11.42 11.53
N PRO A 34 13.43 12.30 12.43
CA PRO A 34 12.98 13.63 12.03
C PRO A 34 14.16 14.45 11.52
N VAL A 35 13.90 15.27 10.50
CA VAL A 35 14.88 16.24 9.97
C VAL A 35 14.58 17.61 10.56
N LEU A 36 15.55 18.14 11.31
CA LEU A 36 15.47 19.49 11.86
C LEU A 36 15.49 20.51 10.72
N ASP A 37 14.72 21.59 10.87
CA ASP A 37 14.64 22.71 9.92
C ASP A 37 14.16 22.36 8.50
N ALA A 38 13.64 21.15 8.29
CA ALA A 38 12.95 20.80 7.05
C ALA A 38 11.52 21.34 6.99
N ASP A 39 10.98 21.44 5.77
CA ASP A 39 9.57 21.76 5.52
C ASP A 39 8.65 20.73 6.18
N ARG A 40 7.44 21.16 6.58
CA ARG A 40 6.47 20.33 7.31
C ARG A 40 6.08 19.05 6.59
N TYR A 41 6.07 19.02 5.26
CA TYR A 41 5.71 17.83 4.49
C TYR A 41 6.81 16.76 4.52
N LEU A 42 8.06 17.11 4.88
CA LEU A 42 9.13 16.14 5.08
C LEU A 42 9.06 15.62 6.51
N VAL A 43 8.39 14.48 6.70
CA VAL A 43 8.17 13.86 8.02
C VAL A 43 9.48 13.43 8.65
N GLY A 44 10.42 12.97 7.83
CA GLY A 44 11.72 12.54 8.29
C GLY A 44 12.47 11.77 7.22
N VAL A 45 13.47 11.02 7.66
CA VAL A 45 14.25 10.11 6.82
C VAL A 45 14.20 8.70 7.37
N VAL A 46 14.26 7.73 6.46
CA VAL A 46 14.45 6.31 6.77
C VAL A 46 15.81 5.86 6.27
N ASN A 47 16.49 5.02 7.05
CA ASN A 47 17.68 4.33 6.57
C ASN A 47 17.24 3.02 5.92
N LEU A 48 17.24 3.01 4.59
CA LEU A 48 16.95 1.85 3.77
C LEU A 48 18.28 1.24 3.30
N ARG A 49 18.71 0.18 3.98
CA ARG A 49 19.92 -0.60 3.62
C ARG A 49 21.19 0.26 3.50
N GLY A 50 21.37 1.22 4.41
CA GLY A 50 22.50 2.15 4.42
C GLY A 50 22.28 3.45 3.64
N LYS A 51 21.22 3.54 2.82
CA LYS A 51 20.85 4.77 2.10
C LYS A 51 19.81 5.55 2.89
N ILE A 52 20.04 6.85 3.06
CA ILE A 52 19.09 7.76 3.71
C ILE A 52 18.08 8.20 2.66
N ILE A 53 16.83 7.78 2.84
CA ILE A 53 15.71 8.12 1.96
C ILE A 53 14.82 9.13 2.68
N PRO A 54 14.59 10.33 2.11
CA PRO A 54 13.63 11.30 2.64
C PRO A 54 12.21 10.76 2.46
N VAL A 55 11.35 10.90 3.48
CA VAL A 55 9.96 10.45 3.46
C VAL A 55 9.03 11.64 3.59
N ILE A 56 8.17 11.80 2.58
CA ILE A 56 7.22 12.89 2.43
C ILE A 56 5.81 12.41 2.80
N ASP A 57 5.10 13.19 3.60
CA ASP A 57 3.66 13.02 3.80
C ASP A 57 2.93 13.78 2.70
N LEU A 58 2.28 13.01 1.82
CA LEU A 58 1.53 13.56 0.70
C LEU A 58 0.35 14.41 1.14
N LEU A 59 -0.30 14.11 2.27
CA LEU A 59 -1.39 14.95 2.76
C LEU A 59 -0.87 16.33 3.15
N LEU A 60 0.24 16.39 3.89
CA LEU A 60 0.88 17.65 4.23
C LEU A 60 1.37 18.39 2.98
N ARG A 61 1.94 17.67 2.01
CA ARG A 61 2.39 18.26 0.74
C ARG A 61 1.25 18.85 -0.09
N LEU A 62 0.08 18.21 -0.08
CA LEU A 62 -1.13 18.65 -0.79
C LEU A 62 -1.92 19.72 -0.01
N GLY A 63 -1.47 20.11 1.19
CA GLY A 63 -2.07 21.15 2.02
C GLY A 63 -3.15 20.67 2.99
N TYR A 64 -3.33 19.37 3.16
CA TYR A 64 -4.27 18.81 4.13
C TYR A 64 -3.69 18.81 5.55
N ARG A 65 -4.58 18.71 6.54
CA ARG A 65 -4.17 18.44 7.92
C ARG A 65 -3.66 17.01 8.04
N THR A 66 -2.54 16.84 8.73
CA THR A 66 -2.03 15.51 9.04
C THR A 66 -2.96 14.77 9.99
N ARG A 67 -2.88 13.44 9.95
CA ARG A 67 -3.54 12.53 10.87
C ARG A 67 -2.49 11.75 11.66
N ASN A 68 -2.90 11.07 12.71
CA ASN A 68 -2.01 10.14 13.40
C ASN A 68 -1.62 8.98 12.49
N TYR A 69 -0.32 8.76 12.32
CA TYR A 69 0.21 7.60 11.62
C TYR A 69 -0.27 6.30 12.26
N GLN A 70 -0.68 5.35 11.42
CA GLN A 70 -1.18 4.04 11.81
C GLN A 70 -0.15 2.96 11.47
N LEU A 71 -0.22 1.81 12.15
CA LEU A 71 0.64 0.67 11.82
C LEU A 71 0.38 0.11 10.42
N THR A 72 -0.79 0.36 9.84
CA THR A 72 -1.17 -0.03 8.48
C THR A 72 -0.64 0.90 7.40
N ASP A 73 -0.19 2.11 7.77
CA ASP A 73 0.38 3.04 6.80
C ASP A 73 1.64 2.42 6.19
N SER A 74 1.90 2.78 4.94
CA SER A 74 3.01 2.27 4.13
C SER A 74 3.87 3.43 3.63
N VAL A 75 5.14 3.16 3.39
CA VAL A 75 6.03 4.04 2.63
C VAL A 75 6.20 3.43 1.25
N VAL A 76 5.84 4.18 0.21
CA VAL A 76 6.13 3.84 -1.18
C VAL A 76 7.40 4.60 -1.56
N VAL A 77 8.49 3.86 -1.78
CA VAL A 77 9.77 4.40 -2.24
C VAL A 77 9.73 4.53 -3.75
N LEU A 78 9.96 5.74 -4.22
CA LEU A 78 9.95 6.13 -5.61
C LEU A 78 11.37 6.52 -6.05
N ASN A 79 11.70 6.24 -7.30
CA ASN A 79 12.88 6.72 -7.97
C ASN A 79 12.48 7.54 -9.20
N TRP A 80 12.79 8.83 -9.15
CA TRP A 80 12.58 9.76 -10.24
C TRP A 80 13.89 10.45 -10.58
N GLN A 81 14.33 10.36 -11.84
CA GLN A 81 15.59 10.96 -12.31
C GLN A 81 16.82 10.64 -11.42
N ASN A 82 16.91 9.39 -10.95
CA ASN A 82 17.98 8.91 -10.06
C ASN A 82 17.96 9.54 -8.65
N GLN A 83 16.87 10.23 -8.28
CA GLN A 83 16.59 10.69 -6.93
C GLN A 83 15.56 9.78 -6.28
N ARG A 84 15.88 9.28 -5.08
CA ARG A 84 15.01 8.39 -4.32
C ARG A 84 14.34 9.12 -3.17
N PHE A 85 13.05 8.90 -3.01
CA PHE A 85 12.26 9.47 -1.93
C PHE A 85 11.08 8.55 -1.62
N GLY A 86 10.62 8.56 -0.38
CA GLY A 86 9.43 7.85 0.07
C GLY A 86 8.24 8.79 0.13
N ILE A 87 7.05 8.26 -0.16
CA ILE A 87 5.78 8.90 0.16
C ILE A 87 5.02 8.03 1.18
N VAL A 88 4.36 8.66 2.14
CA VAL A 88 3.45 7.95 3.05
C VAL A 88 2.12 7.71 2.34
N ALA A 89 1.66 6.47 2.33
CA ALA A 89 0.35 6.03 1.85
C ALA A 89 -0.41 5.36 3.00
N HIS A 90 -1.73 5.54 3.08
CA HIS A 90 -2.50 4.91 4.16
C HIS A 90 -2.76 3.43 3.92
N GLN A 91 -3.04 3.09 2.66
CA GLN A 91 -3.22 1.73 2.24
C GLN A 91 -2.81 1.62 0.77
N VAL A 92 -1.88 0.73 0.47
CA VAL A 92 -1.59 0.33 -0.90
C VAL A 92 -2.64 -0.68 -1.33
N ARG A 93 -3.26 -0.48 -2.49
CA ARG A 93 -4.35 -1.33 -2.99
C ARG A 93 -3.82 -2.35 -3.99
N GLU A 94 -3.47 -1.89 -5.18
CA GLU A 94 -3.20 -2.74 -6.34
C GLU A 94 -2.38 -2.02 -7.40
N VAL A 95 -1.96 -2.75 -8.43
CA VAL A 95 -1.36 -2.18 -9.64
C VAL A 95 -2.34 -2.35 -10.78
N GLN A 96 -2.73 -1.25 -11.42
CA GLN A 96 -3.66 -1.26 -12.55
C GLN A 96 -3.01 -0.70 -13.81
N ASN A 97 -3.27 -1.35 -14.93
CA ASN A 97 -2.90 -0.83 -16.25
C ASN A 97 -3.94 0.21 -16.66
N ILE A 98 -3.48 1.44 -16.90
CA ILE A 98 -4.34 2.54 -17.30
C ILE A 98 -3.91 2.96 -18.71
N ALA A 99 -4.87 2.97 -19.63
CA ALA A 99 -4.61 3.40 -21.01
C ALA A 99 -4.42 4.92 -21.06
N GLU A 100 -3.49 5.39 -21.88
CA GLU A 100 -3.21 6.84 -21.99
C GLU A 100 -4.46 7.65 -22.42
N GLU A 101 -5.40 7.05 -23.15
CA GLU A 101 -6.66 7.70 -23.52
C GLU A 101 -7.66 7.85 -22.36
N GLU A 102 -7.58 7.00 -21.34
CA GLU A 102 -8.43 7.08 -20.14
C GLU A 102 -7.94 8.17 -19.18
N ILE A 103 -6.70 8.61 -19.37
CA ILE A 103 -6.10 9.69 -18.59
C ILE A 103 -6.58 11.02 -19.15
N SER A 104 -7.56 11.61 -18.46
CA SER A 104 -7.99 12.97 -18.73
C SER A 104 -6.92 13.96 -18.23
N ARG A 105 -6.11 14.49 -19.14
CA ARG A 105 -5.15 15.59 -18.87
C ARG A 105 -5.92 16.89 -18.65
N ARG A 106 -5.71 17.55 -17.52
CA ARG A 106 -6.56 18.67 -17.09
C ARG A 106 -6.18 20.01 -17.70
N GLN A 107 -7.07 20.54 -18.53
CA GLN A 107 -7.34 21.97 -18.64
C GLN A 107 -8.71 22.41 -18.07
N GLU A 108 -9.53 21.55 -17.43
CA GLU A 108 -10.95 21.91 -17.19
C GLU A 108 -11.60 21.65 -15.81
N PHE A 109 -10.92 21.28 -14.71
CA PHE A 109 -11.68 20.79 -13.52
C PHE A 109 -11.36 21.38 -12.14
N SER A 110 -11.41 22.69 -11.88
CA SER A 110 -11.20 23.25 -10.50
C SER A 110 -11.76 22.35 -9.39
N VAL A 111 -10.90 21.66 -8.62
CA VAL A 111 -11.36 20.72 -7.59
C VAL A 111 -11.92 21.61 -6.49
N ARG A 112 -13.25 21.70 -6.41
CA ARG A 112 -13.89 22.14 -5.17
C ARG A 112 -13.72 21.00 -4.17
N LEU A 113 -12.59 21.01 -3.47
CA LEU A 113 -12.39 20.19 -2.28
C LEU A 113 -13.47 20.60 -1.29
N ALA A 114 -14.47 19.74 -1.09
CA ALA A 114 -15.57 20.01 -0.19
C ALA A 114 -15.00 20.20 1.23
N SER A 115 -15.19 21.39 1.79
CA SER A 115 -15.08 21.59 3.22
C SER A 115 -16.08 20.64 3.90
N PRO A 116 -15.70 19.90 4.95
CA PRO A 116 -16.65 19.04 5.64
C PRO A 116 -17.73 19.91 6.28
N THR A 117 -18.93 19.87 5.69
CA THR A 117 -20.15 20.45 6.25
C THR A 117 -20.69 19.55 7.36
N ASN A 118 -20.93 20.21 8.50
CA ASN A 118 -21.96 19.94 9.51
C ASN A 118 -21.63 18.95 10.64
N LEU A 119 -21.12 19.50 11.74
CA LEU A 119 -21.87 19.48 12.99
C LEU A 119 -22.13 20.94 13.38
N GLU A 120 -23.42 21.30 13.40
CA GLU A 120 -23.92 22.57 13.89
C GLU A 120 -23.59 22.69 15.38
N GLU A 121 -22.92 23.77 15.79
CA GLU A 121 -23.36 24.68 16.86
C GLU A 121 -22.23 25.68 17.22
N GLU A 122 -22.69 26.90 17.52
CA GLU A 122 -21.96 28.06 18.05
C GLU A 122 -21.34 29.04 17.04
N GLU A 123 -22.25 29.83 16.47
CA GLU A 123 -22.00 31.19 16.02
C GLU A 123 -21.34 32.07 17.10
N ASN A 124 -20.55 33.02 16.59
CA ASN A 124 -20.06 34.24 17.25
C ASN A 124 -18.91 34.10 18.24
N ARG A 125 -17.67 34.13 17.71
CA ARG A 125 -16.69 35.16 18.09
C ARG A 125 -15.74 35.52 16.94
N LEU A 126 -15.92 36.75 16.45
CA LEU A 126 -14.87 37.66 15.96
C LEU A 126 -14.14 37.27 14.67
N SER A 127 -14.64 37.88 13.60
CA SER A 127 -13.96 38.23 12.36
C SER A 127 -12.57 38.84 12.58
N SER A 128 -11.53 38.09 12.21
CA SER A 128 -10.35 38.57 11.47
C SER A 128 -9.35 37.43 11.28
N SER A 129 -8.89 37.23 10.04
CA SER A 129 -7.91 36.22 9.59
C SER A 129 -8.48 34.86 9.14
N LEU A 130 -9.43 34.89 8.22
CA LEU A 130 -9.59 33.79 7.25
C LEU A 130 -8.49 33.96 6.20
N ALA A 131 -7.37 33.26 6.40
CA ALA A 131 -6.37 33.11 5.36
C ALA A 131 -7.02 32.36 4.20
N GLU A 132 -7.15 33.04 3.06
CA GLU A 132 -7.42 32.44 1.76
C GLU A 132 -6.35 31.37 1.51
N VAL A 133 -6.72 30.10 1.73
CA VAL A 133 -5.85 28.97 1.41
C VAL A 133 -5.84 28.84 -0.11
N ASN A 134 -4.72 29.26 -0.71
CA ASN A 134 -4.40 29.13 -2.13
C ASN A 134 -4.75 27.73 -2.65
N THR A 135 -5.84 27.63 -3.39
CA THR A 135 -6.32 26.39 -4.05
C THR A 135 -5.59 26.11 -5.37
N ASP A 136 -4.65 26.97 -5.76
CA ASP A 136 -3.89 26.83 -7.01
C ASP A 136 -2.68 25.89 -6.90
N SER A 137 -2.06 25.72 -5.72
CA SER A 137 -0.83 24.92 -5.58
C SER A 137 -1.04 23.42 -5.71
N SER A 138 -2.20 22.90 -5.27
CA SER A 138 -2.48 21.44 -5.28
C SER A 138 -2.74 20.89 -6.69
N SER A 139 -2.96 21.77 -7.68
CA SER A 139 -3.22 21.39 -9.08
C SER A 139 -1.97 20.99 -9.86
N SER A 140 -0.78 21.40 -9.39
CA SER A 140 0.51 21.08 -10.01
C SER A 140 0.95 19.64 -9.76
N PHE A 141 0.57 19.04 -8.64
CA PHE A 141 1.04 17.71 -8.24
C PHE A 141 0.36 16.54 -8.95
N LEU A 142 -0.58 16.80 -9.87
CA LEU A 142 -1.32 15.79 -10.62
C LEU A 142 -0.88 15.76 -12.08
N SER A 143 -0.60 14.57 -12.60
CA SER A 143 -0.30 14.35 -14.03
C SER A 143 -1.59 14.11 -14.83
N GLY A 144 -2.64 13.61 -14.19
CA GLY A 144 -3.94 13.38 -14.80
C GLY A 144 -4.94 12.75 -13.83
N ILE A 145 -6.13 12.49 -14.34
CA ILE A 145 -7.18 11.77 -13.61
C ILE A 145 -7.59 10.58 -14.47
N ALA A 146 -7.57 9.39 -13.88
CA ALA A 146 -8.09 8.19 -14.49
C ALA A 146 -9.45 7.85 -13.85
N ARG A 147 -10.43 7.50 -14.69
CA ARG A 147 -11.75 7.09 -14.23
C ARG A 147 -11.87 5.59 -14.44
N LEU A 148 -11.82 4.84 -13.36
CA LEU A 148 -11.87 3.39 -13.35
C LEU A 148 -13.25 2.97 -12.87
N GLU A 149 -14.11 2.54 -13.79
CA GLU A 149 -15.49 2.07 -13.58
C GLU A 149 -16.38 2.97 -12.69
N THR A 150 -16.16 2.98 -11.38
CA THR A 150 -16.90 3.77 -10.37
C THR A 150 -16.01 4.64 -9.47
N GLU A 151 -14.69 4.46 -9.48
CA GLU A 151 -13.74 5.21 -8.64
C GLU A 151 -12.89 6.18 -9.49
N ILE A 152 -12.51 7.30 -8.88
CA ILE A 152 -11.64 8.29 -9.51
C ILE A 152 -10.25 8.15 -8.89
N VAL A 153 -9.24 7.92 -9.74
CA VAL A 153 -7.85 7.86 -9.34
C VAL A 153 -7.13 9.12 -9.80
N LEU A 154 -6.51 9.80 -8.84
CA LEU A 154 -5.70 10.99 -9.06
C LEU A 154 -4.25 10.56 -9.34
N LEU A 155 -3.82 10.66 -10.60
CA LEU A 155 -2.45 10.29 -10.97
C LEU A 155 -1.50 11.40 -10.56
N LEU A 156 -0.50 11.06 -9.75
CA LEU A 156 0.49 12.00 -9.26
C LEU A 156 1.53 12.31 -10.35
N ASN A 157 2.00 13.55 -10.33
CA ASN A 157 3.17 13.99 -11.09
C ASN A 157 4.37 14.04 -10.15
N LEU A 158 5.32 13.10 -10.34
CA LEU A 158 6.49 12.96 -9.48
C LEU A 158 7.48 14.13 -9.61
N GLU A 159 7.55 14.77 -10.78
CA GLU A 159 8.42 15.94 -11.01
C GLU A 159 7.98 17.10 -10.12
N ASN A 160 6.68 17.40 -10.12
CA ASN A 160 6.13 18.49 -9.29
C ASN A 160 6.13 18.15 -7.80
N LEU A 161 6.08 16.86 -7.45
CA LEU A 161 6.20 16.45 -6.06
C LEU A 161 7.55 16.83 -5.44
N LEU A 162 8.62 16.76 -6.25
CA LEU A 162 10.01 17.03 -5.87
C LEU A 162 10.45 18.48 -6.09
N HIS A 163 9.76 19.24 -6.95
CA HIS A 163 10.10 20.64 -7.15
C HIS A 163 9.86 21.46 -5.86
N LEU A 164 10.98 21.78 -5.21
CA LEU A 164 11.10 22.78 -4.18
C LEU A 164 10.91 24.14 -4.84
N GLU A 165 9.70 24.70 -4.80
CA GLU A 165 9.55 26.15 -5.00
C GLU A 165 10.35 26.83 -3.88
N PRO A 166 11.32 27.72 -4.19
CA PRO A 166 11.95 28.51 -3.17
C PRO A 166 10.89 29.45 -2.60
N ILE A 167 10.38 29.15 -1.41
CA ILE A 167 9.50 30.09 -0.70
C ILE A 167 10.31 31.37 -0.50
N GLN A 168 9.78 32.48 -1.01
CA GLN A 168 10.39 33.79 -0.85
C GLN A 168 10.69 34.05 0.63
N SER A 169 11.96 34.30 0.91
CA SER A 169 12.44 34.77 2.20
C SER A 169 11.79 36.10 2.53
N ASN A 170 10.69 36.07 3.29
CA ASN A 170 10.16 37.25 3.96
C ASN A 170 9.34 36.83 5.18
N LEU A 171 9.99 36.23 6.17
CA LEU A 171 9.59 36.32 7.57
C LEU A 171 10.87 36.26 8.42
N VAL A 172 11.53 37.41 8.59
CA VAL A 172 12.49 37.61 9.68
C VAL A 172 11.90 38.66 10.61
N SER A 173 11.67 38.25 11.86
CA SER A 173 11.60 39.00 13.13
C SER A 173 10.55 38.27 13.98
N GLU A 174 10.80 37.72 15.16
CA GLU A 174 11.77 38.05 16.20
C GLU A 174 12.09 36.76 16.99
N LEU A 175 13.37 36.53 17.26
CA LEU A 175 13.81 35.68 18.36
C LEU A 175 13.67 36.52 19.62
N ASP A 176 12.69 36.22 20.47
CA ASP A 176 12.80 36.38 21.92
C ASP A 176 11.59 35.76 22.61
N SER A 177 11.87 34.96 23.64
CA SER A 177 10.97 34.25 24.58
C SER A 177 10.62 32.80 24.24
N GLN A 178 11.49 31.89 24.71
CA GLN A 178 11.21 30.45 24.76
C GLN A 178 9.89 30.17 25.48
N THR A 179 8.86 29.78 24.71
CA THR A 179 7.51 29.51 25.19
C THR A 179 7.21 28.00 25.16
N LEU A 180 6.27 27.55 25.99
CA LEU A 180 5.77 26.16 26.01
C LEU A 180 5.32 25.68 24.61
N ALA A 181 4.88 26.62 23.76
CA ALA A 181 4.53 26.42 22.36
C ALA A 181 5.69 25.93 21.46
N GLU A 182 6.95 26.31 21.73
CA GLU A 182 8.11 25.78 20.98
C GLU A 182 8.43 24.33 21.36
N LYS A 183 8.20 23.95 22.63
CA LYS A 183 8.28 22.56 23.07
C LYS A 183 7.14 21.71 22.51
N GLU A 184 5.95 22.27 22.38
CA GLU A 184 4.82 21.66 21.69
C GLU A 184 5.09 21.53 20.18
N LEU A 185 5.66 22.56 19.54
CA LEU A 185 6.04 22.51 18.12
C LEU A 185 7.16 21.48 17.85
N LEU A 186 8.13 21.34 18.76
CA LEU A 186 9.13 20.27 18.70
C LEU A 186 8.52 18.89 18.96
N ALA A 187 7.50 18.80 19.82
CA ALA A 187 6.76 17.56 20.07
C ALA A 187 5.86 17.17 18.88
N GLU A 188 5.28 18.15 18.17
CA GLU A 188 4.54 17.96 16.92
C GLU A 188 5.45 17.50 15.78
N ARG A 189 6.75 17.86 15.82
CA ARG A 189 7.75 17.41 14.85
C ARG A 189 8.35 16.04 15.14
N LEU A 190 7.99 15.41 16.26
CA LEU A 190 8.36 14.02 16.52
C LEU A 190 7.54 13.11 15.61
N PHE A 191 8.18 12.10 15.04
CA PHE A 191 7.48 11.05 14.31
C PHE A 191 6.48 10.33 15.24
N ALA A 192 5.20 10.30 14.83
CA ALA A 192 4.10 9.64 15.52
C ALA A 192 4.03 9.96 17.05
N PRO A 193 3.80 11.23 17.44
CA PRO A 193 3.91 11.65 18.83
C PRO A 193 2.86 10.97 19.72
N HIS A 194 1.67 10.77 19.17
CA HIS A 194 0.52 10.14 19.83
C HIS A 194 0.51 8.60 19.81
N ALA A 195 1.49 7.95 19.16
CA ALA A 195 1.55 6.49 19.13
C ALA A 195 1.84 5.91 20.52
N THR A 196 1.19 4.80 20.82
CA THR A 196 1.39 4.02 22.06
C THR A 196 2.82 3.47 22.12
N PRO A 197 3.32 3.09 23.32
CA PRO A 197 4.63 2.47 23.45
C PRO A 197 4.79 1.18 22.62
N GLU A 198 3.72 0.40 22.48
CA GLU A 198 3.71 -0.84 21.68
C GLU A 198 3.82 -0.54 20.18
N GLU A 199 3.03 0.42 19.67
CA GLU A 199 3.14 0.87 18.28
C GLU A 199 4.52 1.46 17.97
N LYS A 200 5.07 2.26 18.89
CA LYS A 200 6.44 2.80 18.79
C LYS A 200 7.49 1.69 18.73
N ALA A 201 7.30 0.59 19.46
CA ALA A 201 8.19 -0.57 19.39
C ALA A 201 8.10 -1.26 18.02
N ILE A 202 6.90 -1.38 17.44
CA ILE A 202 6.71 -1.95 16.10
C ILE A 202 7.36 -1.06 15.04
N PHE A 203 7.17 0.26 15.09
CA PHE A 203 7.83 1.21 14.20
C PHE A 203 9.36 1.09 14.26
N ARG A 204 9.93 1.00 15.47
CA ARG A 204 11.38 0.77 15.69
C ARG A 204 11.86 -0.55 15.11
N GLN A 205 11.09 -1.62 15.30
CA GLN A 205 11.41 -2.93 14.77
C GLN A 205 11.47 -2.91 13.24
N ARG A 206 10.49 -2.26 12.59
CA ARG A 206 10.47 -2.06 11.13
C ARG A 206 11.69 -1.25 10.67
N ALA A 207 12.00 -0.15 11.35
CA ALA A 207 13.17 0.69 11.02
C ALA A 207 14.48 -0.10 11.12
N ASN A 208 14.64 -0.93 12.14
CA ASN A 208 15.82 -1.78 12.30
C ASN A 208 15.89 -2.87 11.23
N HIS A 209 14.75 -3.44 10.85
CA HIS A 209 14.67 -4.45 9.82
C HIS A 209 15.14 -3.91 8.45
N LEU A 210 14.68 -2.72 8.07
CA LEU A 210 15.05 -2.05 6.82
C LEU A 210 16.55 -1.70 6.73
N ARG A 211 17.25 -1.58 7.87
CA ARG A 211 18.70 -1.34 7.91
C ARG A 211 19.53 -2.59 7.58
N GLN A 212 19.00 -3.78 7.85
CA GLN A 212 19.79 -5.02 7.87
C GLN A 212 19.71 -5.86 6.59
N VAL A 213 18.90 -5.48 5.61
CA VAL A 213 18.84 -6.23 4.35
C VAL A 213 20.05 -5.87 3.47
N SER A 214 21.04 -6.76 3.46
CA SER A 214 22.20 -6.71 2.58
C SER A 214 21.89 -7.45 1.28
N GLU A 215 21.83 -6.71 0.18
CA GLU A 215 22.40 -7.01 -1.15
C GLU A 215 21.81 -6.02 -2.15
N SER A 216 22.70 -5.19 -2.70
CA SER A 216 22.43 -4.35 -3.85
C SER A 216 22.22 -5.25 -5.08
N GLU A 217 20.98 -5.50 -5.43
CA GLU A 217 20.64 -6.18 -6.68
C GLU A 217 19.87 -5.24 -7.58
N ASN A 218 20.22 -5.26 -8.86
CA ASN A 218 19.43 -4.62 -9.90
C ASN A 218 18.00 -5.20 -9.82
N LEU A 219 17.03 -4.39 -9.39
CA LEU A 219 15.61 -4.77 -9.33
C LEU A 219 14.97 -4.89 -10.72
N THR A 220 15.76 -4.85 -11.79
CA THR A 220 15.30 -5.04 -13.16
C THR A 220 14.78 -6.46 -13.32
N GLY A 221 13.45 -6.64 -13.23
CA GLY A 221 12.79 -7.95 -13.29
C GLY A 221 12.60 -8.63 -11.93
N ALA A 222 12.67 -7.90 -10.81
CA ALA A 222 12.31 -8.44 -9.50
C ALA A 222 10.83 -8.84 -9.47
N LEU A 223 10.55 -10.01 -8.90
CA LEU A 223 9.20 -10.52 -8.71
C LEU A 223 8.56 -9.80 -7.51
N PRO A 224 7.52 -8.97 -7.71
CA PRO A 224 6.79 -8.38 -6.60
C PRO A 224 5.90 -9.45 -5.97
N LEU A 225 6.07 -9.65 -4.67
CA LEU A 225 5.39 -10.68 -3.91
C LEU A 225 4.70 -10.08 -2.68
N ALA A 226 3.41 -10.35 -2.51
CA ALA A 226 2.75 -10.19 -1.23
C ALA A 226 3.08 -11.38 -0.33
N VAL A 227 3.61 -11.10 0.86
CA VAL A 227 3.88 -12.11 1.88
C VAL A 227 2.67 -12.20 2.81
N ILE A 228 2.01 -13.35 2.80
CA ILE A 228 0.85 -13.63 3.65
C ILE A 228 1.15 -14.75 4.65
N ASN A 229 0.38 -14.78 5.73
CA ASN A 229 0.35 -15.90 6.65
C ASN A 229 -0.89 -16.77 6.39
N LEU A 230 -0.68 -18.07 6.26
CA LEU A 230 -1.74 -19.06 6.19
C LEU A 230 -1.35 -20.27 7.05
N ASN A 231 -2.14 -20.55 8.11
CA ASN A 231 -1.91 -21.67 9.02
C ASN A 231 -0.50 -21.68 9.65
N GLY A 232 0.07 -20.51 9.92
CA GLY A 232 1.41 -20.35 10.48
C GLY A 232 2.56 -20.41 9.45
N GLU A 233 2.27 -20.65 8.18
CA GLU A 233 3.26 -20.65 7.11
C GLU A 233 3.29 -19.32 6.35
N LEU A 234 4.48 -18.94 5.87
CA LEU A 234 4.66 -17.74 5.07
C LEU A 234 4.63 -18.06 3.59
N LEU A 235 3.64 -17.50 2.91
CA LEU A 235 3.42 -17.71 1.49
C LEU A 235 3.64 -16.41 0.73
N GLY A 236 4.31 -16.50 -0.42
CA GLY A 236 4.57 -15.41 -1.34
C GLY A 236 3.65 -15.53 -2.54
N ILE A 237 2.86 -14.50 -2.80
CA ILE A 237 1.91 -14.46 -3.91
C ILE A 237 2.33 -13.35 -4.86
N ASN A 238 2.35 -13.62 -6.17
CA ASN A 238 2.65 -12.58 -7.16
C ASN A 238 1.64 -11.44 -7.05
N LEU A 239 2.15 -10.23 -6.80
CA LEU A 239 1.34 -9.05 -6.58
C LEU A 239 0.48 -8.70 -7.81
N HIS A 240 0.92 -9.05 -9.02
CA HIS A 240 0.16 -8.81 -10.25
C HIS A 240 -1.14 -9.61 -10.33
N LEU A 241 -1.27 -10.69 -9.56
CA LEU A 241 -2.48 -11.51 -9.54
C LEU A 241 -3.46 -11.04 -8.47
N ILE A 242 -3.10 -10.04 -7.66
CA ILE A 242 -3.88 -9.59 -6.50
C ILE A 242 -4.60 -8.31 -6.87
N ARG A 243 -5.94 -8.34 -6.79
CA ARG A 243 -6.81 -7.18 -6.98
C ARG A 243 -6.93 -6.37 -5.69
N GLU A 244 -7.18 -7.02 -4.55
CA GLU A 244 -7.22 -6.32 -3.26
C GLU A 244 -7.15 -7.29 -2.07
N PHE A 245 -6.91 -6.75 -0.89
CA PHE A 245 -7.12 -7.44 0.38
C PHE A 245 -8.35 -6.85 1.08
N THR A 246 -9.25 -7.70 1.54
CA THR A 246 -10.52 -7.30 2.16
C THR A 246 -10.81 -8.13 3.41
N GLU A 247 -11.66 -7.59 4.28
CA GLU A 247 -12.26 -8.36 5.37
C GLU A 247 -13.48 -9.13 4.87
N ILE A 248 -13.74 -10.29 5.49
CA ILE A 248 -14.89 -11.14 5.19
C ILE A 248 -15.97 -10.84 6.24
N GLU A 249 -17.03 -10.17 5.81
CA GLU A 249 -18.16 -9.86 6.71
C GLU A 249 -19.19 -11.00 6.74
N ARG A 250 -19.64 -11.44 5.57
CA ARG A 250 -20.68 -12.46 5.43
C ARG A 250 -20.39 -13.38 4.27
N VAL A 251 -20.46 -14.68 4.54
CA VAL A 251 -20.37 -15.74 3.54
C VAL A 251 -21.74 -16.39 3.34
N THR A 252 -22.11 -16.58 2.09
CA THR A 252 -23.27 -17.35 1.65
C THR A 252 -22.79 -18.72 1.15
N PRO A 253 -23.07 -19.82 1.87
CA PRO A 253 -22.62 -21.15 1.47
C PRO A 253 -23.18 -21.54 0.10
N ILE A 254 -22.37 -22.22 -0.70
CA ILE A 254 -22.79 -22.78 -1.99
C ILE A 254 -23.04 -24.28 -1.80
N PRO A 255 -24.21 -24.81 -2.18
CA PRO A 255 -24.48 -26.24 -2.06
C PRO A 255 -23.66 -27.05 -3.06
N CYS A 256 -23.33 -28.30 -2.70
CA CYS A 256 -22.69 -29.28 -3.58
C CYS A 256 -21.29 -28.89 -4.10
N THR A 257 -20.59 -27.97 -3.44
CA THR A 257 -19.21 -27.61 -3.81
C THR A 257 -18.16 -28.43 -3.08
N PRO A 258 -16.95 -28.58 -3.64
CA PRO A 258 -15.82 -29.19 -2.93
C PRO A 258 -15.51 -28.48 -1.60
N GLU A 259 -14.89 -29.19 -0.65
CA GLU A 259 -14.57 -28.65 0.70
C GLU A 259 -13.67 -27.40 0.71
N ARG A 260 -12.94 -27.17 -0.39
CA ARG A 260 -12.10 -25.97 -0.57
C ARG A 260 -12.90 -24.71 -0.86
N ILE A 261 -14.15 -24.83 -1.31
CA ILE A 261 -15.03 -23.68 -1.52
C ILE A 261 -15.67 -23.32 -0.19
N VAL A 262 -15.38 -22.12 0.29
CA VAL A 262 -15.92 -21.58 1.54
C VAL A 262 -17.35 -21.06 1.33
N GLY A 263 -17.60 -20.45 0.17
CA GLY A 263 -18.90 -19.93 -0.24
C GLY A 263 -18.74 -18.65 -1.05
N ASN A 264 -19.82 -17.89 -1.23
CA ASN A 264 -19.80 -16.59 -1.91
C ASN A 264 -19.83 -15.45 -0.90
N MET A 265 -19.18 -14.34 -1.23
CA MET A 265 -19.38 -13.06 -0.54
C MET A 265 -19.75 -11.97 -1.54
N ASN A 266 -20.40 -10.93 -1.04
CA ASN A 266 -20.63 -9.71 -1.81
C ASN A 266 -19.46 -8.77 -1.57
N LEU A 267 -18.72 -8.46 -2.63
CA LEU A 267 -17.64 -7.48 -2.64
C LEU A 267 -18.09 -6.29 -3.49
N ARG A 268 -18.58 -5.24 -2.83
CA ARG A 268 -19.01 -3.97 -3.46
C ARG A 268 -20.03 -4.13 -4.60
N GLY A 269 -20.90 -5.12 -4.52
CA GLY A 269 -21.92 -5.43 -5.52
C GLY A 269 -21.57 -6.61 -6.42
N GLU A 270 -20.31 -7.05 -6.43
CA GLU A 270 -19.84 -8.24 -7.16
C GLU A 270 -19.94 -9.49 -6.27
N ILE A 271 -20.31 -10.62 -6.87
CA ILE A 271 -20.32 -11.91 -6.18
C ILE A 271 -18.96 -12.55 -6.38
N VAL A 272 -18.20 -12.72 -5.30
CA VAL A 272 -16.88 -13.35 -5.33
C VAL A 272 -16.90 -14.67 -4.57
N THR A 273 -16.40 -15.72 -5.21
CA THR A 273 -16.26 -17.05 -4.60
C THR A 273 -15.04 -17.09 -3.69
N LEU A 274 -15.25 -17.44 -2.43
CA LEU A 274 -14.21 -17.63 -1.43
C LEU A 274 -13.68 -19.06 -1.45
N ILE A 275 -12.36 -19.19 -1.45
CA ILE A 275 -11.61 -20.45 -1.58
C ILE A 275 -10.60 -20.55 -0.43
N ASP A 276 -10.56 -21.72 0.20
CA ASP A 276 -9.59 -22.08 1.22
C ASP A 276 -8.49 -22.99 0.62
N LEU A 277 -7.31 -22.41 0.42
CA LEU A 277 -6.16 -23.10 -0.17
C LEU A 277 -5.48 -24.09 0.79
N ARG A 278 -5.83 -24.14 2.08
CA ARG A 278 -5.17 -25.05 3.04
C ARG A 278 -5.27 -26.50 2.60
N SER A 279 -6.43 -26.90 2.10
CA SER A 279 -6.66 -28.25 1.57
C SER A 279 -5.76 -28.55 0.36
N ALA A 280 -5.61 -27.60 -0.56
CA ALA A 280 -4.77 -27.74 -1.75
C ALA A 280 -3.27 -27.76 -1.41
N LEU A 281 -2.87 -27.09 -0.33
CA LEU A 281 -1.48 -27.02 0.12
C LEU A 281 -1.13 -28.10 1.16
N ASN A 282 -2.03 -29.06 1.42
CA ASN A 282 -1.87 -30.10 2.46
C ASN A 282 -1.60 -29.53 3.88
N LEU A 283 -2.11 -28.33 4.16
CA LEU A 283 -2.02 -27.69 5.47
C LEU A 283 -3.10 -28.22 6.42
N SER A 284 -2.76 -28.31 7.72
CA SER A 284 -3.68 -28.81 8.74
C SER A 284 -4.93 -27.93 8.86
N LEU A 285 -6.12 -28.54 8.81
CA LEU A 285 -7.42 -27.87 8.99
C LEU A 285 -7.82 -27.71 10.47
N SER A 286 -6.90 -27.95 11.42
CA SER A 286 -7.19 -28.21 12.83
C SER A 286 -7.60 -26.99 13.68
N ASN A 287 -7.52 -25.78 13.14
CA ASN A 287 -7.98 -24.57 13.82
C ASN A 287 -9.44 -24.27 13.47
N ALA A 288 -10.21 -23.75 14.42
CA ALA A 288 -11.57 -23.26 14.18
C ALA A 288 -11.57 -22.35 12.93
N ARG A 289 -12.36 -22.70 11.92
CA ARG A 289 -12.47 -21.97 10.64
C ARG A 289 -13.11 -20.60 10.87
N SER A 290 -12.30 -19.63 11.29
CA SER A 290 -12.66 -18.22 11.30
C SER A 290 -12.02 -17.56 10.09
N TYR A 291 -12.85 -17.20 9.11
CA TYR A 291 -12.41 -16.48 7.93
C TYR A 291 -12.68 -15.00 8.16
N SER A 292 -11.64 -14.25 8.54
CA SER A 292 -11.75 -12.80 8.77
C SER A 292 -11.26 -11.98 7.59
N LYS A 293 -10.35 -12.51 6.79
CA LYS A 293 -9.69 -11.79 5.69
C LYS A 293 -9.63 -12.64 4.42
N ALA A 294 -9.73 -11.96 3.28
CA ALA A 294 -9.58 -12.52 1.96
C ALA A 294 -8.59 -11.70 1.13
N MET A 295 -7.84 -12.39 0.28
CA MET A 295 -7.04 -11.83 -0.81
C MET A 295 -7.80 -12.11 -2.12
N ILE A 296 -8.27 -11.06 -2.77
CA ILE A 296 -8.96 -11.16 -4.06
C ILE A 296 -7.91 -11.27 -5.13
N VAL A 297 -8.02 -12.32 -5.93
CA VAL A 297 -7.10 -12.61 -7.02
C VAL A 297 -7.84 -12.69 -8.32
N GLU A 298 -7.16 -12.27 -9.37
CA GLU A 298 -7.61 -12.36 -10.74
C GLU A 298 -6.59 -13.19 -11.51
N VAL A 299 -7.07 -14.31 -12.05
CA VAL A 299 -6.26 -15.26 -12.79
C VAL A 299 -7.02 -15.56 -14.08
N GLU A 300 -6.47 -15.07 -15.20
CA GLU A 300 -7.16 -15.10 -16.50
C GLU A 300 -8.52 -14.40 -16.38
N ASP A 301 -9.63 -15.07 -16.69
CA ASP A 301 -10.98 -14.49 -16.58
C ASP A 301 -11.66 -14.81 -15.22
N LEU A 302 -10.94 -15.43 -14.28
CA LEU A 302 -11.48 -15.85 -12.98
C LEU A 302 -11.10 -14.87 -11.87
N VAL A 303 -12.12 -14.23 -11.28
CA VAL A 303 -11.99 -13.47 -10.03
C VAL A 303 -12.43 -14.33 -8.85
N ALA A 304 -11.52 -14.56 -7.90
CA ALA A 304 -11.80 -15.37 -6.72
C ALA A 304 -11.17 -14.76 -5.46
N GLY A 305 -11.77 -14.99 -4.30
CA GLY A 305 -11.21 -14.60 -3.02
C GLY A 305 -10.52 -15.79 -2.34
N ILE A 306 -9.25 -15.67 -2.01
CA ILE A 306 -8.52 -16.66 -1.22
C ILE A 306 -8.58 -16.25 0.24
N THR A 307 -9.04 -17.15 1.13
CA THR A 307 -9.05 -16.86 2.56
C THR A 307 -7.63 -16.87 3.14
N ILE A 308 -7.29 -15.85 3.91
CA ILE A 308 -5.96 -15.67 4.52
C ILE A 308 -6.10 -15.34 6.01
N GLU A 309 -5.04 -15.56 6.79
CA GLU A 309 -5.03 -15.10 8.19
C GLU A 309 -4.66 -13.62 8.27
N ASN A 310 -3.50 -13.26 7.72
CA ASN A 310 -3.02 -11.88 7.68
C ASN A 310 -2.05 -11.64 6.52
N VAL A 311 -1.99 -10.39 6.07
CA VAL A 311 -0.94 -9.89 5.18
C VAL A 311 0.22 -9.41 6.04
N ARG A 312 1.44 -9.86 5.73
CA ARG A 312 2.63 -9.54 6.52
C ARG A 312 3.47 -8.44 5.91
N ASP A 313 3.68 -8.44 4.60
CA ASP A 313 4.47 -7.43 3.88
C ASP A 313 4.30 -7.54 2.36
N VAL A 314 4.84 -6.58 1.61
CA VAL A 314 5.07 -6.67 0.17
C VAL A 314 6.57 -6.58 -0.07
N THR A 315 7.13 -7.54 -0.79
CA THR A 315 8.58 -7.64 -1.00
C THR A 315 8.91 -7.90 -2.46
N PHE A 316 10.10 -7.49 -2.89
CA PHE A 316 10.58 -7.69 -4.26
C PHE A 316 11.74 -8.67 -4.22
N ILE A 317 11.56 -9.83 -4.85
CA ILE A 317 12.55 -10.90 -4.84
C ILE A 317 13.13 -11.06 -6.24
N SER A 318 14.45 -10.95 -6.37
CA SER A 318 15.12 -11.26 -7.63
C SER A 318 14.86 -12.72 -8.02
N PRO A 319 14.52 -13.03 -9.29
CA PRO A 319 14.34 -14.41 -9.73
C PRO A 319 15.53 -15.33 -9.41
N GLU A 320 16.75 -14.78 -9.35
CA GLU A 320 17.97 -15.51 -9.00
C GLU A 320 18.00 -16.00 -7.55
N LYS A 321 17.27 -15.32 -6.66
CA LYS A 321 17.13 -15.69 -5.24
C LYS A 321 16.03 -16.72 -4.98
N VAL A 322 15.25 -17.04 -6.00
CA VAL A 322 14.23 -18.08 -5.89
C VAL A 322 14.91 -19.43 -6.02
N THR A 323 14.96 -20.17 -4.93
CA THR A 323 15.48 -21.53 -4.89
C THR A 323 14.38 -22.53 -5.22
N ALA A 324 14.79 -23.71 -5.68
CA ALA A 324 13.87 -24.82 -5.90
C ALA A 324 13.09 -25.14 -4.61
N VAL A 325 11.88 -25.64 -4.80
CA VAL A 325 11.01 -26.08 -3.72
C VAL A 325 11.75 -27.19 -2.92
N PRO A 326 11.78 -27.14 -1.58
CA PRO A 326 12.43 -28.16 -0.78
C PRO A 326 11.74 -29.52 -0.93
N ALA A 327 12.51 -30.61 -1.06
CA ALA A 327 12.08 -32.01 -1.17
C ALA A 327 10.92 -32.43 -0.25
N ALA A 328 10.82 -31.83 0.94
CA ALA A 328 9.77 -32.11 1.92
C ALA A 328 8.35 -31.68 1.47
N LEU A 329 8.25 -30.70 0.56
CA LEU A 329 6.98 -30.26 -0.03
C LEU A 329 6.58 -31.10 -1.27
N HIS A 330 7.45 -32.01 -1.75
CA HIS A 330 7.27 -32.76 -3.01
C HIS A 330 6.33 -33.97 -2.94
N SER A 331 5.34 -33.98 -2.04
CA SER A 331 4.56 -35.19 -1.82
C SER A 331 3.38 -35.37 -2.79
N THR A 332 2.89 -34.33 -3.49
CA THR A 332 1.85 -34.49 -4.54
C THR A 332 1.61 -33.26 -5.43
N ASN A 333 2.01 -32.04 -5.03
CA ASN A 333 1.57 -30.77 -5.64
C ASN A 333 2.72 -29.83 -6.03
N ASP A 334 3.80 -30.36 -6.61
CA ASP A 334 4.99 -29.56 -7.04
C ASP A 334 4.63 -28.39 -7.94
N GLU A 335 3.57 -28.56 -8.72
CA GLU A 335 3.09 -27.59 -9.70
C GLU A 335 2.50 -26.32 -9.05
N TYR A 336 2.06 -26.40 -7.79
CA TYR A 336 1.49 -25.27 -7.05
C TYR A 336 2.55 -24.33 -6.48
N PHE A 337 3.82 -24.73 -6.52
CA PHE A 337 4.91 -23.98 -5.93
C PHE A 337 5.88 -23.53 -7.03
N GLN A 338 6.09 -22.22 -7.12
CA GLN A 338 7.09 -21.66 -8.05
C GLN A 338 8.51 -21.81 -7.50
N GLY A 339 8.67 -21.79 -6.16
CA GLY A 339 9.95 -21.90 -5.49
C GLY A 339 9.88 -21.43 -4.05
N THR A 340 11.04 -21.26 -3.44
CA THR A 340 11.19 -20.67 -2.10
C THR A 340 12.16 -19.51 -2.16
N ALA A 341 12.00 -18.54 -1.27
CA ALA A 341 12.91 -17.43 -1.15
C ALA A 341 13.12 -17.05 0.32
N LYS A 342 14.29 -16.47 0.61
CA LYS A 342 14.61 -16.01 1.96
C LYS A 342 13.97 -14.64 2.20
N TYR A 343 13.17 -14.54 3.26
CA TYR A 343 12.52 -13.32 3.72
C TYR A 343 12.73 -13.19 5.23
N CYS A 344 13.42 -12.13 5.70
CA CYS A 344 13.61 -11.84 7.12
C CYS A 344 14.18 -13.02 7.95
N GLU A 345 15.18 -13.73 7.43
CA GLU A 345 15.73 -14.98 8.01
C GLU A 345 14.76 -16.18 8.06
N GLN A 346 13.56 -16.03 7.49
CA GLN A 346 12.58 -17.10 7.33
C GLN A 346 12.48 -17.51 5.85
N ILE A 347 11.93 -18.68 5.60
CA ILE A 347 11.64 -19.14 4.23
C ILE A 347 10.21 -18.74 3.91
N VAL A 348 10.04 -18.09 2.76
CA VAL A 348 8.74 -17.83 2.14
C VAL A 348 8.60 -18.80 0.96
N THR A 349 7.46 -19.48 0.90
CA THR A 349 7.10 -20.37 -0.20
C THR A 349 6.29 -19.60 -1.24
N ILE A 350 6.79 -19.51 -2.48
CA ILE A 350 6.16 -18.75 -3.55
C ILE A 350 5.14 -19.66 -4.25
N LEU A 351 3.87 -19.23 -4.28
CA LEU A 351 2.79 -19.99 -4.89
C LEU A 351 2.59 -19.63 -6.37
N ASN A 352 2.29 -20.65 -7.16
CA ASN A 352 1.84 -20.52 -8.53
C ASN A 352 0.30 -20.60 -8.56
N LEU A 353 -0.35 -19.46 -8.31
CA LEU A 353 -1.81 -19.39 -8.32
C LEU A 353 -2.42 -19.86 -9.67
N PRO A 354 -1.93 -19.44 -10.85
CA PRO A 354 -2.47 -19.90 -12.13
C PRO A 354 -2.59 -21.43 -12.22
N LYS A 355 -1.54 -22.16 -11.80
CA LYS A 355 -1.58 -23.62 -11.77
C LYS A 355 -2.53 -24.18 -10.73
N ILE A 356 -2.61 -23.57 -9.54
CA ILE A 356 -3.57 -23.96 -8.49
C ILE A 356 -5.02 -23.83 -9.00
N PHE A 357 -5.33 -22.79 -9.77
CA PHE A 357 -6.67 -22.57 -10.32
C PHE A 357 -6.99 -23.49 -11.51
N GLN A 358 -6.02 -23.76 -12.39
CA GLN A 358 -6.19 -24.63 -13.55
C GLN A 358 -6.29 -26.12 -13.18
N GLU A 359 -5.38 -26.64 -12.34
CA GLU A 359 -5.34 -28.08 -12.00
C GLU A 359 -6.17 -28.43 -10.76
N GLY A 360 -6.45 -27.44 -9.91
CA GLY A 360 -7.18 -27.62 -8.67
C GLY A 360 -8.66 -27.96 -8.84
N GLY A 361 -9.19 -28.14 -10.05
CA GLY A 361 -10.59 -28.47 -10.30
C GLY A 361 -11.55 -27.41 -9.74
N LEU A 362 -11.16 -26.14 -9.87
CA LEU A 362 -11.95 -24.97 -9.48
C LEU A 362 -12.89 -24.49 -10.59
N ILE A 363 -12.73 -25.01 -11.80
CA ILE A 363 -13.64 -24.83 -12.92
C ILE A 363 -14.73 -25.89 -12.80
N VAL A 364 -15.97 -25.46 -12.58
CA VAL A 364 -17.15 -26.30 -12.81
C VAL A 364 -17.44 -26.16 -14.29
N ASP A 365 -17.24 -27.23 -15.06
CA ASP A 365 -17.62 -27.24 -16.48
C ASP A 365 -19.09 -26.84 -16.62
N GLU A 366 -19.36 -25.76 -17.36
CA GLU A 366 -20.69 -25.40 -17.85
C GLU A 366 -21.05 -26.30 -19.05
N GLU A 367 -21.01 -27.62 -18.89
CA GLU A 367 -21.68 -28.53 -19.84
C GLU A 367 -22.90 -29.14 -19.16
N VAL A 368 -24.07 -28.62 -19.54
CA VAL A 368 -25.40 -29.16 -19.22
C VAL A 368 -25.86 -30.12 -20.32
#